data_AF-A0A077K3B8-F1
#
_entry.id   AF-A0A077K3B8-F1
#
_cell.length_a   1.000
_cell.length_b   1.000
_cell.length_c   1.000
_cell.angle_alpha   90.00
_cell.angle_beta   90.00
_cell.angle_gamma   90.00
#
_symmetry.space_group_name_H-M   'P 1'
#
loop_
_entity.id
_entity.type
_entity.pdbx_description
1 polymer ?
#
loop_
_entity_poly.entity_id
_entity_poly.type
_entity_poly.pdbx_seq_one_letter_code
_entity_poly.pdbx_strand_id
1 'polypeptide(L)'
;MIEKEIIYFGQKGKIACDGKCEKAWGINGRPKIQLDKNNEDDYAYLSDDELGVAPVDPGTYEGGYAKPVNDKDKLNKWCCRECERCCMSKPNKSDKPIRLEDFSVRVYNIPRC
;
A
#
# COMPACT_ATOMS: atom_id res chain seq x y z
N MET A 1 -11.20 -6.03 -4.63
CA MET A 1 -9.79 -6.19 -5.08
C MET A 1 -9.75 -5.96 -6.58
N ILE A 2 -8.75 -5.24 -7.04
CA ILE A 2 -8.42 -4.98 -8.46
C ILE A 2 -6.98 -5.41 -8.72
N GLU A 3 -6.69 -5.94 -9.91
CA GLU A 3 -5.36 -6.46 -10.27
C GLU A 3 -4.90 -5.92 -11.62
N LYS A 4 -3.58 -5.83 -11.83
CA LYS A 4 -2.96 -5.43 -13.10
C LYS A 4 -1.59 -6.05 -13.26
N GLU A 5 -1.32 -6.59 -14.44
CA GLU A 5 0.03 -7.01 -14.84
C GLU A 5 0.87 -5.80 -15.25
N ILE A 6 2.13 -5.79 -14.82
CA ILE A 6 3.08 -4.71 -15.09
C ILE A 6 4.46 -5.28 -15.44
N ILE A 7 5.29 -4.44 -16.05
CA ILE A 7 6.73 -4.66 -16.13
C ILE A 7 7.41 -3.77 -15.08
N TYR A 8 8.08 -4.39 -14.12
CA TYR A 8 8.77 -3.70 -13.03
C TYR A 8 10.27 -4.04 -13.12
N PHE A 9 11.10 -3.02 -13.36
CA PHE A 9 12.55 -3.18 -13.64
C PHE A 9 12.86 -4.31 -14.66
N GLY A 10 12.10 -4.37 -15.76
CA GLY A 10 12.30 -5.36 -16.81
C GLY A 10 11.76 -6.77 -16.50
N GLN A 11 11.18 -6.99 -15.31
CA GLN A 11 10.58 -8.27 -14.92
C GLN A 11 9.05 -8.18 -14.96
N LYS A 12 8.40 -9.29 -15.33
CA LYS A 12 6.94 -9.40 -15.21
C LYS A 12 6.54 -9.43 -13.74
N GLY A 13 5.59 -8.57 -13.38
CA GLY A 13 4.97 -8.52 -12.06
C GLY A 13 3.47 -8.37 -12.18
N LYS A 14 2.76 -8.66 -11.08
CA LYS A 14 1.35 -8.35 -10.91
C LYS A 14 1.20 -7.47 -9.68
N ILE A 15 0.36 -6.46 -9.74
CA ILE A 15 -0.02 -5.66 -8.57
C ILE A 15 -1.51 -5.84 -8.29
N ALA A 16 -1.87 -5.83 -7.02
CA ALA A 16 -3.25 -5.88 -6.56
C ALA A 16 -3.49 -4.80 -5.51
N CYS A 17 -4.72 -4.28 -5.46
CA CYS A 17 -5.15 -3.27 -4.48
C CYS A 17 -6.60 -3.55 -4.09
N ASP A 18 -7.01 -3.13 -2.89
CA ASP A 18 -8.40 -3.25 -2.44
C ASP A 18 -9.33 -2.18 -3.06
N GLY A 19 -8.74 -1.10 -3.59
CA GLY A 19 -9.45 -0.03 -4.30
C GLY A 19 -9.95 1.13 -3.42
N LYS A 20 -9.67 1.12 -2.11
CA LYS A 20 -10.10 2.16 -1.15
C LYS A 20 -9.14 3.34 -1.14
N CYS A 21 -9.05 4.07 -2.25
CA CYS A 21 -8.11 5.19 -2.40
C CYS A 21 -8.35 6.30 -1.37
N GLU A 22 -9.59 6.54 -0.96
CA GLU A 22 -9.96 7.48 0.11
C GLU A 22 -9.36 7.13 1.49
N LYS A 23 -8.87 5.89 1.67
CA LYS A 23 -8.17 5.41 2.86
C LYS A 23 -6.69 5.09 2.61
N ALA A 24 -6.14 5.48 1.46
CA ALA A 24 -4.72 5.30 1.13
C ALA A 24 -3.91 6.55 1.50
N TRP A 25 -3.01 6.42 2.46
CA TRP A 25 -2.17 7.53 2.95
C TRP A 25 -0.76 7.52 2.36
N GLY A 26 -0.31 6.40 1.80
CA GLY A 26 1.08 6.14 1.42
C GLY A 26 1.82 5.38 2.52
N ILE A 27 2.75 4.49 2.16
CA ILE A 27 3.56 3.66 3.07
C ILE A 27 4.33 4.53 4.05
N ASN A 28 4.83 5.67 3.57
CA ASN A 28 5.57 6.65 4.37
C ASN A 28 4.64 7.64 5.09
N GLY A 29 3.44 7.89 4.54
CA GLY A 29 2.49 8.88 5.05
C GLY A 29 1.42 8.33 6.01
N ARG A 30 1.15 7.02 6.01
CA ARG A 30 0.11 6.42 6.86
C ARG A 30 0.50 6.54 8.33
N PRO A 31 -0.36 7.10 9.20
CA PRO A 31 -0.07 7.19 10.62
C PRO A 31 0.14 5.81 11.25
N LYS A 32 1.12 5.76 12.16
CA LYS A 32 1.59 4.55 12.84
C LYS A 32 1.62 4.79 14.34
N ILE A 33 1.55 3.72 15.11
CA ILE A 33 1.85 3.73 16.54
C ILE A 33 3.16 3.00 16.79
N GLN A 34 4.05 3.63 17.56
CA GLN A 34 5.27 3.01 18.05
C GLN A 34 4.93 2.01 19.16
N LEU A 35 5.33 0.76 19.01
CA LEU A 35 4.98 -0.32 19.95
C LEU A 35 6.09 -0.57 20.98
N ASP A 36 7.35 -0.44 20.57
CA ASP A 36 8.50 -0.54 21.46
C ASP A 36 9.33 0.76 21.40
N LYS A 37 9.73 1.26 22.58
CA LYS A 37 10.58 2.45 22.71
C LYS A 37 12.05 2.16 22.41
N ASN A 38 12.47 0.90 22.54
CA ASN A 38 13.85 0.46 22.32
C ASN A 38 14.06 -0.15 20.92
N ASN A 39 12.98 -0.34 20.17
CA ASN A 39 13.02 -0.83 18.79
C ASN A 39 12.16 0.07 17.91
N GLU A 40 12.79 1.03 17.24
CA GLU A 40 12.14 1.99 16.35
C GLU A 40 11.43 1.31 15.16
N ASP A 41 11.92 0.13 14.75
CA ASP A 41 11.29 -0.65 13.70
C ASP A 41 10.05 -1.40 14.18
N ASP A 42 9.71 -1.42 15.47
CA ASP A 42 8.49 -2.09 15.95
C ASP A 42 7.29 -1.13 16.01
N TYR A 43 6.46 -1.18 14.96
CA TYR A 43 5.29 -0.32 14.84
C TYR A 43 4.07 -1.05 14.28
N ALA A 44 2.89 -0.45 14.47
CA ALA A 44 1.68 -0.85 13.77
C ALA A 44 1.10 0.30 12.97
N TYR A 45 0.71 0.03 11.73
CA TYR A 45 -0.17 0.91 10.99
C TYR A 45 -1.55 0.93 11.66
N LEU A 46 -2.10 2.13 11.86
CA LEU A 46 -3.45 2.27 12.38
C LEU A 46 -4.48 1.70 11.39
N SER A 47 -5.58 1.16 11.94
CA SER A 47 -6.70 0.66 11.14
C SER A 47 -7.45 1.80 10.43
N ASP A 48 -8.28 1.45 9.46
CA ASP A 48 -9.09 2.42 8.72
C ASP A 48 -10.13 3.14 9.61
N ASP A 49 -10.58 2.50 10.69
CA ASP A 49 -11.55 3.08 11.63
C ASP A 49 -10.91 4.03 12.63
N GLU A 50 -9.62 3.81 12.95
CA GLU A 50 -8.82 4.74 13.76
C GLU A 50 -8.38 5.97 12.97
N LEU A 51 -8.47 5.92 11.65
CA LEU A 51 -8.07 7.00 10.75
C LEU A 51 -9.27 7.69 10.12
N GLY A 52 -9.10 8.99 9.85
CA GLY A 52 -10.03 9.76 9.03
C GLY A 52 -9.97 9.38 7.55
N VAL A 53 -10.36 10.33 6.71
CA VAL A 53 -10.15 10.24 5.26
C VAL A 53 -8.71 10.65 4.97
N ALA A 54 -8.02 9.88 4.11
CA ALA A 54 -6.67 10.21 3.69
C ALA A 54 -6.68 11.47 2.79
N PRO A 55 -5.63 12.30 2.81
CA PRO A 55 -5.50 13.44 1.90
C PRO A 55 -5.71 13.03 0.44
N VAL A 56 -6.37 13.89 -0.33
CA VAL A 56 -6.53 13.67 -1.78
C VAL A 56 -5.16 13.66 -2.46
N ASP A 57 -4.31 14.61 -2.08
CA ASP A 57 -2.90 14.65 -2.44
C ASP A 57 -2.03 14.52 -1.18
N PRO A 58 -1.34 13.37 -0.97
CA PRO A 58 -0.42 13.19 0.15
C PRO A 58 0.95 13.88 -0.06
N GLY A 59 1.18 14.56 -1.18
CA GLY A 59 2.44 15.24 -1.49
C GLY A 59 3.55 14.31 -1.96
N THR A 60 3.24 13.03 -2.19
CA THR A 60 4.18 11.99 -2.63
C THR A 60 3.90 11.58 -4.08
N TYR A 61 4.96 11.42 -4.87
CA TYR A 61 4.86 11.20 -6.31
C TYR A 61 5.91 10.18 -6.76
N GLU A 62 5.52 9.27 -7.65
CA GLU A 62 6.39 8.20 -8.14
C GLU A 62 6.39 8.15 -9.67
N GLY A 63 7.54 8.44 -10.27
CA GLY A 63 7.69 8.48 -11.73
C GLY A 63 6.72 9.45 -12.42
N GLY A 64 6.37 10.56 -11.75
CA GLY A 64 5.41 11.57 -12.21
C GLY A 64 3.94 11.30 -11.86
N TYR A 65 3.63 10.20 -11.16
CA TYR A 65 2.27 9.84 -10.79
C TYR A 65 2.02 10.12 -9.31
N ALA A 66 0.85 10.67 -9.01
CA ALA A 66 0.34 10.86 -7.65
C ALA A 66 -0.61 9.72 -7.25
N LYS A 67 -1.14 9.82 -6.02
CA LYS A 67 -2.30 9.05 -5.56
C LYS A 67 -3.47 9.19 -6.56
N PRO A 68 -4.07 8.08 -7.02
CA PRO A 68 -5.20 8.15 -7.95
C PRO A 68 -6.42 8.84 -7.33
N VAL A 69 -7.02 9.77 -8.08
CA VAL A 69 -8.28 10.44 -7.72
C VAL A 69 -9.48 9.89 -8.48
N ASN A 70 -9.24 9.09 -9.51
CA ASN A 70 -10.27 8.46 -10.34
C ASN A 70 -9.89 7.01 -10.67
N ASP A 71 -10.87 6.24 -11.15
CA ASP A 71 -10.68 4.81 -11.43
C ASP A 71 -9.72 4.52 -12.58
N LYS A 72 -9.59 5.44 -13.55
CA LYS A 72 -8.72 5.25 -14.72
C LYS A 72 -7.24 5.30 -14.34
N ASP A 73 -6.91 6.03 -13.28
CA ASP A 73 -5.54 6.20 -12.79
C ASP A 73 -5.15 5.16 -11.73
N LYS A 74 -6.08 4.28 -11.32
CA LYS A 74 -5.77 3.21 -10.36
C LYS A 74 -4.71 2.26 -10.90
N LEU A 75 -3.90 1.70 -10.00
CA LEU A 75 -2.79 0.81 -10.34
C LEU A 75 -1.73 1.51 -11.24
N ASN A 76 -1.44 2.77 -10.92
CA ASN A 76 -0.34 3.56 -11.51
C ASN A 76 0.99 3.31 -10.77
N LYS A 77 2.04 4.08 -11.12
CA LYS A 77 3.37 3.95 -10.50
C LYS A 77 3.37 4.27 -9.00
N TRP A 78 2.58 5.24 -8.56
CA TRP A 78 2.40 5.56 -7.15
C TRP A 78 1.74 4.41 -6.40
N CYS A 79 0.71 3.80 -6.97
CA CYS A 79 0.12 2.59 -6.39
C CYS A 79 1.17 1.50 -6.18
N CYS A 80 2.02 1.24 -7.18
CA CYS A 80 3.02 0.19 -7.10
C CYS A 80 4.12 0.44 -6.05
N ARG A 81 4.45 1.70 -5.77
CA ARG A 81 5.68 2.05 -5.03
C ARG A 81 5.46 2.78 -3.71
N GLU A 82 4.31 3.42 -3.53
CA GLU A 82 4.01 4.23 -2.35
C GLU A 82 2.68 3.84 -1.70
N CYS A 83 1.68 3.29 -2.40
CA CYS A 83 0.42 2.94 -1.76
C CYS A 83 0.57 1.73 -0.81
N GLU A 84 0.22 1.90 0.46
CA GLU A 84 0.33 0.85 1.48
C GLU A 84 -0.67 -0.31 1.29
N ARG A 85 -1.74 -0.04 0.54
CA ARG A 85 -2.82 -1.00 0.25
C ARG A 85 -2.58 -1.79 -1.03
N CYS A 86 -1.55 -1.42 -1.78
CA CYS A 86 -1.17 -2.06 -3.02
C CYS A 86 -0.04 -3.03 -2.75
N CYS A 87 -0.21 -4.28 -3.16
CA CYS A 87 0.81 -5.31 -3.04
C CYS A 87 1.27 -5.76 -4.42
N MET A 88 2.57 -6.01 -4.57
CA MET A 88 3.15 -6.58 -5.77
C MET A 88 3.49 -8.05 -5.55
N SER A 89 3.29 -8.87 -6.57
CA SER A 89 3.73 -10.25 -6.61
C SER A 89 5.23 -10.34 -6.34
N LYS A 90 5.65 -11.40 -5.62
CA LYS A 90 7.09 -11.71 -5.50
C LYS A 90 7.72 -11.94 -6.88
N PRO A 91 9.04 -11.70 -7.03
CA PRO A 91 9.75 -11.97 -8.27
C PRO A 91 9.47 -13.38 -8.81
N ASN A 92 9.19 -13.50 -10.11
CA ASN A 92 8.84 -14.76 -10.78
C ASN A 92 7.59 -15.48 -10.22
N LYS A 93 6.64 -14.74 -9.60
CA LYS A 93 5.38 -15.27 -9.06
C LYS A 93 4.15 -14.45 -9.47
N SER A 94 4.19 -13.77 -10.61
CA SER A 94 3.07 -12.96 -11.12
C SER A 94 1.83 -13.80 -11.45
N ASP A 95 2.01 -15.08 -11.72
CA ASP A 95 0.99 -16.11 -11.93
C ASP A 95 0.21 -16.47 -10.65
N LYS A 96 0.80 -16.22 -9.47
CA LYS A 96 0.18 -16.60 -8.19
C LYS A 96 -0.81 -15.54 -7.70
N PRO A 97 -1.84 -15.91 -6.92
CA PRO A 97 -2.72 -14.95 -6.26
C PRO A 97 -1.95 -14.02 -5.32
N ILE A 98 -2.35 -12.74 -5.27
CA ILE A 98 -1.79 -11.76 -4.33
C ILE A 98 -2.70 -11.70 -3.11
N ARG A 99 -2.10 -11.84 -1.92
CA ARG A 99 -2.78 -11.59 -0.66
C ARG A 99 -2.56 -10.13 -0.28
N LEU A 100 -3.64 -9.43 0.03
CA LEU A 100 -3.59 -8.07 0.55
C LEU A 100 -3.63 -8.09 2.07
N GLU A 101 -2.99 -7.10 2.68
CA GLU A 101 -3.15 -6.81 4.09
C GLU A 101 -4.56 -6.27 4.37
N ASP A 102 -5.08 -6.58 5.55
CA ASP A 102 -6.40 -6.13 6.00
C ASP A 102 -6.27 -4.93 6.93
N PHE A 103 -6.56 -3.74 6.40
CA PHE A 103 -6.55 -2.49 7.16
C PHE A 103 -7.87 -2.22 7.92
N SER A 104 -8.82 -3.17 7.95
CA SER A 104 -9.93 -3.09 8.92
C SER A 104 -9.44 -3.27 10.36
N VAL A 105 -8.26 -3.85 10.53
CA VAL A 105 -7.55 -3.98 11.81
C VAL A 105 -6.17 -3.31 11.70
N ARG A 106 -5.47 -3.19 12.84
CA ARG A 106 -4.09 -2.71 12.84
C ARG A 106 -3.20 -3.73 12.12
N VAL A 107 -2.30 -3.22 11.28
CA VAL A 107 -1.33 -4.03 10.54
C VAL A 107 0.03 -3.88 11.19
N TYR A 108 0.57 -4.97 11.72
CA TYR A 108 1.86 -5.02 12.41
C TYR A 108 2.96 -5.30 11.40
N ASN A 109 4.02 -4.50 11.43
CA ASN A 109 5.13 -4.71 10.49
C ASN A 109 6.03 -5.90 10.89
N ILE A 110 6.12 -6.20 12.19
CA ILE A 110 6.78 -7.39 12.74
C ILE A 110 5.70 -8.41 13.14
N PRO A 111 5.79 -9.68 12.67
CA PRO A 111 4.87 -10.73 13.07
C PRO A 111 4.82 -10.91 14.58
N ARG A 112 3.62 -11.04 15.13
CA ARG A 112 3.39 -11.33 16.56
C ARG A 112 3.00 -12.80 16.73
N CYS A 113 3.57 -13.45 17.75
CA CYS A 113 3.29 -14.83 18.15
C CYS A 113 1.99 -14.92 18.94
#